data_AF-A0A2J1DV85-F1
#
_entry.id   AF-A0A2J1DV85-F1
#
_cell.length_a   1.000
_cell.length_b   1.000
_cell.length_c   1.000
_cell.angle_alpha   90.00
_cell.angle_beta   90.00
_cell.angle_gamma   90.00
#
_symmetry.space_group_name_H-M   'P 1'
#
loop_
_entity.id
_entity.type
_entity.pdbx_description
1 polymer ?
#
loop_
_entity_poly.entity_id
_entity_poly.type
_entity_poly.pdbx_seq_one_letter_code
_entity_poly.pdbx_strand_id
1 'polypeptide(L)' 'MTEVIVSWSGGKDCTLACYKAIKSGLKVRYLASIITRSTGKLWPHLLTP' A
#
# COMPACT_ATOMS: atom_id res chain seq x y z
N MET A 1 10.19 14.17 10.66
CA MET A 1 9.06 13.30 10.25
C MET A 1 9.49 12.54 9.01
N THR A 2 9.58 11.21 9.07
CA THR A 2 10.09 10.39 7.95
C THR A 2 9.05 10.31 6.84
N GLU A 3 9.46 10.57 5.60
CA GLU A 3 8.59 10.47 4.42
C GLU A 3 8.58 9.04 3.88
N VAL A 4 7.40 8.50 3.61
CA VAL A 4 7.23 7.11 3.18
C VAL A 4 6.24 6.98 2.03
N ILE A 5 6.33 5.87 1.31
CA ILE A 5 5.31 5.40 0.37
C ILE A 5 4.58 4.21 0.98
N VAL A 6 3.28 4.06 0.68
CA VAL A 6 2.51 2.88 1.07
C VAL A 6 2.22 2.06 -0.18
N SER A 7 2.57 0.78 -0.17
CA SER A 7 2.15 -0.15 -1.22
C SER A 7 0.62 -0.26 -1.19
N TRP A 8 -0.02 -0.07 -2.35
CA TRP A 8 -1.45 0.19 -2.43
C TRP A 8 -2.12 -0.66 -3.50
N SER A 9 -3.03 -1.54 -3.08
CA SER A 9 -3.90 -2.30 -3.98
C SER A 9 -5.37 -1.85 -3.95
N GLY A 10 -5.71 -0.89 -3.08
CA GLY A 10 -7.09 -0.45 -2.83
C GLY A 10 -7.89 -1.36 -1.88
N GLY A 11 -7.28 -2.41 -1.33
CA GLY A 11 -7.92 -3.32 -0.37
C GLY A 11 -7.89 -2.84 1.10
N LYS A 12 -8.60 -3.58 1.97
CA LYS A 12 -8.62 -3.32 3.42
C LYS A 12 -7.23 -3.41 4.07
N ASP A 13 -6.39 -4.31 3.58
CA ASP A 13 -5.08 -4.61 4.19
C ASP A 13 -4.08 -3.47 3.97
N CYS A 14 -3.98 -2.93 2.75
CA CYS A 14 -3.16 -1.74 2.48
C CYS A 14 -3.73 -0.49 3.15
N THR A 15 -5.06 -0.39 3.28
CA THR A 15 -5.72 0.69 4.01
C THR A 15 -5.33 0.67 5.49
N LEU A 16 -5.33 -0.50 6.13
CA LEU A 16 -4.86 -0.67 7.51
C LEU A 16 -3.37 -0.32 7.66
N ALA A 17 -2.52 -0.72 6.70
CA ALA A 17 -1.10 -0.35 6.69
C ALA A 17 -0.90 1.17 6.58
N CYS A 18 -1.65 1.84 5.70
CA CYS A 18 -1.63 3.29 5.54
C CYS A 18 -2.04 4.00 6.84
N TYR A 19 -3.16 3.57 7.43
CA TYR A 19 -3.63 4.09 8.71
C TYR A 19 -2.58 3.94 9.81
N LYS A 20 -1.97 2.75 9.93
CA LYS A 20 -0.90 2.49 10.92
C LYS A 20 0.30 3.41 10.69
N ALA A 21 0.75 3.60 9.45
CA ALA A 21 1.85 4.49 9.14
C ALA A 21 1.58 5.95 9.57
N ILE A 22 0.38 6.47 9.24
CA ILE A 22 -0.05 7.81 9.64
C ILE A 22 -0.13 7.92 11.17
N LYS A 23 -0.75 6.94 11.84
CA LYS A 23 -0.88 6.90 13.30
C LYS A 23 0.48 6.84 14.01
N SER A 24 1.47 6.21 13.40
CA SER A 24 2.85 6.16 13.90
C SER A 24 3.67 7.43 13.62
N GLY A 25 3.05 8.48 13.06
CA GLY A 25 3.72 9.76 12.83
C GLY A 25 4.58 9.79 11.56
N LEU A 26 4.40 8.85 10.63
CA LEU A 26 5.06 8.89 9.32
C LEU A 26 4.28 9.80 8.37
N LYS A 27 5.01 10.51 7.51
CA LYS A 27 4.42 11.34 6.44
C LYS A 27 4.24 10.50 5.19
N VAL A 28 3.06 9.91 5.03
CA VAL A 28 2.71 9.20 3.79
C VAL A 28 2.57 10.22 2.66
N ARG A 29 3.49 10.18 1.69
CA ARG A 29 3.48 11.12 0.55
C ARG A 29 2.75 10.56 -0.67
N TYR A 30 2.84 9.25 -0.88
CA TYR A 30 2.34 8.59 -2.08
C TYR A 30 1.79 7.19 -1.77
N LEU A 31 0.85 6.76 -2.60
CA LEU A 31 0.31 5.41 -2.63
C LEU A 31 0.84 4.72 -3.90
N ALA A 32 1.64 3.68 -3.71
CA ALA A 32 2.32 2.97 -4.80
C ALA A 32 1.48 1.79 -5.28
N SER A 33 0.78 1.99 -6.39
CA SER A 33 -0.01 0.96 -7.07
C SER A 33 0.84 0.21 -8.09
N ILE A 34 0.88 -1.12 -7.98
CA ILE A 34 1.63 -1.99 -8.92
C ILE A 34 0.62 -2.69 -9.81
N ILE A 35 0.79 -2.60 -11.13
CA ILE A 35 -0.07 -3.26 -12.12
C ILE A 35 0.69 -4.45 -12.72
N THR A 36 0.08 -5.63 -12.66
CA THR A 36 0.62 -6.85 -13.25
C THR A 36 0.47 -6.79 -14.76
N ARG A 37 1.59 -6.74 -15.50
CA ARG A 37 1.61 -6.59 -16.96
C ARG A 37 0.76 -7.63 -17.71
N SER A 38 0.73 -8.88 -17.25
CA SER A 38 0.01 -9.97 -17.92
C SER A 38 -1.51 -9.87 -17.80
N THR A 39 -2.02 -9.29 -16.70
CA THR A 39 -3.47 -9.25 -16.43
C THR A 39 -4.06 -7.84 -16.49
N GLY A 40 -3.21 -6.81 -16.49
CA GLY A 40 -3.64 -5.41 -16.37
C GLY A 40 -4.28 -5.07 -15.02
N LYS A 41 -4.20 -5.97 -14.04
CA LYS A 41 -4.83 -5.81 -12.72
C LYS A 41 -3.81 -5.34 -11.68
N LEU A 42 -4.30 -4.67 -10.64
CA LEU A 42 -3.53 -4.36 -9.45
C LEU A 42 -2.95 -5.64 -8.84
N TRP A 43 -1.69 -5.58 -8.43
CA TRP A 43 -1.03 -6.66 -7.72
C TRP A 43 -1.76 -6.86 -6.38
N PRO A 44 -2.35 -8.05 -6.13
CA PRO A 44 -3.00 -8.31 -4.86
C PRO A 44 -1.93 -8.35 -3.75
N HIS A 45 -2.26 -7.85 -2.58
CA HIS A 45 -1.52 -8.21 -1.37
C HIS A 45 -1.84 -9.67 -1.07
N LEU A 46 -1.11 -10.59 -1.71
CA LEU A 46 -1.17 -12.00 -1.38
C LEU A 46 -0.62 -12.13 0.03
N LEU A 47 -1.45 -12.56 0.97
CA LEU A 47 -0.95 -13.27 2.13
C LEU A 47 -0.47 -14.62 1.58
N THR A 48 0.84 -14.80 1.45
CA THR A 48 1.38 -16.16 1.40
C THR A 48 0.92 -16.87 2.68
N PRO A 49 0.31 -18.07 2.57
CA PRO A 49 -0.02 -18.91 3.73
C PRO A 49 1.18 -19.11 4.67
#